data_AF-A0A4S9HBM9-F1
#
_entry.id   AF-A0A4S9HBM9-F1
#
_cell.length_a   1.000
_cell.length_b   1.000
_cell.length_c   1.000
_cell.angle_alpha   90.00
_cell.angle_beta   90.00
_cell.angle_gamma   90.00
#
_symmetry.space_group_name_H-M   'P 1'
#
loop_
_entity.id
_entity.type
_entity.pdbx_description
1 polymer ?
#
loop_
_entity_poly.entity_id
_entity_poly.type
_entity_poly.pdbx_seq_one_letter_code
_entity_poly.pdbx_strand_id
1 'polypeptide(L)'
;MSTVHFTNTYTMRFAPVVLALPAMAAAQQQVPLLEQAKGWLNNFIGAATSNVNSASSAAASAASGVPNPAYAAAGKVQQLTVTDLTKENYLQVMKPGAATASPGIEDWMVYTTGGNRTCFGMCNRADEEWIKAVPLLSAVPSAPQLARLDCEKEPQLCNAWGAGAPSVIYIQLPQPLPDQTTPATTVYFLPLNRTTVSAQDFVSIATEKAFFKERTPYEGFFHPFDGILAKTGLAIPFGWVVYGFSVMPSWALMIGISFFSRTFMSKRMGPQGGAAARPAAPAGRTQ
;
A
#
# COMPACT_ATOMS: atom_id res chain seq x y z
N MET A 1 77.90 10.77 17.44
CA MET A 1 76.65 11.17 16.76
C MET A 1 76.47 10.21 15.59
N SER A 2 75.65 9.18 15.78
CA SER A 2 75.40 8.18 14.73
C SER A 2 74.17 8.55 13.93
N THR A 3 74.37 8.67 12.62
CA THR A 3 73.34 8.90 11.61
C THR A 3 73.26 7.64 10.74
N VAL A 4 72.05 7.06 10.71
CA VAL A 4 71.31 6.38 9.64
C VAL A 4 72.10 5.79 8.45
N HIS A 5 71.82 4.53 8.10
CA HIS A 5 71.51 4.13 6.70
C HIS A 5 70.72 2.81 6.62
N PHE A 6 69.64 2.84 5.83
CA PHE A 6 68.74 1.76 5.42
C PHE A 6 69.39 0.88 4.35
N THR A 7 69.17 -0.44 4.39
CA THR A 7 69.16 -1.29 3.19
C THR A 7 68.13 -2.41 3.31
N ASN A 8 67.38 -2.55 2.22
CA ASN A 8 66.29 -3.49 1.96
C ASN A 8 66.88 -4.79 1.41
N THR A 9 66.45 -5.97 1.88
CA THR A 9 66.78 -7.24 1.21
C THR A 9 65.64 -8.24 1.34
N TYR A 10 64.91 -8.35 0.24
CA TYR A 10 63.92 -9.39 -0.07
C TYR A 10 64.55 -10.78 0.05
N THR A 11 63.91 -11.68 0.80
CA THR A 11 64.25 -13.11 0.79
C THR A 11 63.10 -13.86 0.12
N MET A 12 63.25 -14.21 -1.17
CA MET A 12 62.42 -15.21 -1.83
C MET A 12 62.95 -16.61 -1.45
N ARG A 13 62.12 -17.42 -0.79
CA ARG A 13 62.35 -18.87 -0.68
C ARG A 13 61.31 -19.61 -1.51
N PHE A 14 61.80 -20.28 -2.55
CA PHE A 14 61.08 -21.24 -3.37
C PHE A 14 60.88 -22.55 -2.59
N ALA A 15 59.65 -23.06 -2.54
CA ALA A 15 59.33 -24.49 -2.40
C ALA A 15 57.88 -24.74 -2.91
N PRO A 16 57.58 -25.95 -3.45
CA PRO A 16 56.69 -26.13 -4.60
C PRO A 16 55.22 -26.42 -4.28
N VAL A 17 54.40 -26.13 -5.29
CA VAL A 17 53.03 -26.58 -5.56
C VAL A 17 52.81 -28.04 -5.15
N VAL A 18 51.69 -28.34 -4.48
CA VAL A 18 50.81 -29.52 -4.70
C VAL A 18 49.59 -29.47 -3.74
N LEU A 19 48.43 -29.32 -4.38
CA LEU A 19 47.08 -29.84 -4.07
C LEU A 19 46.18 -29.26 -2.97
N ALA A 20 44.93 -29.08 -3.44
CA ALA A 20 43.63 -29.16 -2.75
C ALA A 20 43.03 -27.86 -2.19
N LEU A 21 42.09 -27.33 -2.97
CA LEU A 21 41.03 -26.42 -2.52
C LEU A 21 40.38 -26.97 -1.23
N PRO A 22 40.24 -26.18 -0.16
CA PRO A 22 39.31 -26.52 0.90
C PRO A 22 37.90 -26.39 0.33
N ALA A 23 37.25 -27.54 0.21
CA ALA A 23 35.87 -27.70 -0.18
C ALA A 23 34.97 -26.76 0.65
N MET A 24 34.21 -25.91 -0.05
CA MET A 24 32.94 -25.38 0.46
C MET A 24 31.96 -26.57 0.55
N ALA A 25 32.18 -27.46 1.50
CA ALA A 25 31.36 -28.64 1.75
C ALA A 25 30.76 -28.54 3.15
N ALA A 26 29.80 -27.62 3.31
CA ALA A 26 28.75 -27.66 4.33
C ALA A 26 27.73 -26.51 4.14
N ALA A 27 27.07 -26.40 2.97
CA ALA A 27 25.92 -25.47 2.81
C ALA A 27 25.03 -25.78 1.58
N GLN A 28 24.72 -27.04 1.25
CA GLN A 28 23.80 -27.35 0.13
C GLN A 28 22.73 -28.41 0.42
N GLN A 29 22.40 -28.72 1.67
CA GLN A 29 21.40 -29.75 1.99
C GLN A 29 20.20 -29.25 2.80
N GLN A 30 19.60 -28.14 2.34
CA GLN A 30 18.21 -27.78 2.66
C GLN A 30 17.52 -27.14 1.44
N VAL A 31 17.41 -27.90 0.35
CA VAL A 31 16.42 -27.64 -0.71
C VAL A 31 15.57 -28.91 -0.96
N PRO A 32 14.69 -29.30 -0.02
CA PRO A 32 13.53 -30.10 -0.37
C PRO A 32 12.24 -29.28 -0.42
N LEU A 33 12.15 -28.15 0.30
CA LEU A 33 10.88 -27.40 0.40
C LEU A 33 10.54 -26.61 -0.86
N LEU A 34 11.52 -26.00 -1.53
CA LEU A 34 11.26 -25.19 -2.72
C LEU A 34 10.85 -26.06 -3.92
N GLU A 35 11.47 -27.22 -4.08
CA GLU A 35 11.14 -28.18 -5.16
C GLU A 35 9.85 -28.95 -4.85
N GLN A 36 9.56 -29.25 -3.58
CA GLN A 36 8.28 -29.86 -3.17
C GLN A 36 7.11 -28.87 -3.30
N ALA A 37 7.32 -27.59 -3.02
CA ALA A 37 6.34 -26.53 -3.23
C ALA A 37 6.09 -26.28 -4.72
N LYS A 38 7.12 -26.28 -5.57
CA LYS A 38 6.96 -26.24 -7.03
C LYS A 38 6.25 -27.48 -7.57
N GLY A 39 6.54 -28.66 -7.02
CA GLY A 39 5.87 -29.91 -7.39
C GLY A 39 4.38 -29.89 -7.04
N TRP A 40 4.02 -29.40 -5.85
CA TRP A 40 2.63 -29.20 -5.46
C TRP A 40 1.92 -28.14 -6.33
N LEU A 41 2.59 -27.00 -6.59
CA LEU A 41 2.07 -25.93 -7.45
C LEU A 41 1.86 -26.42 -8.89
N ASN A 42 2.80 -27.13 -9.49
CA ASN A 42 2.70 -27.64 -10.86
C ASN A 42 1.61 -28.71 -11.00
N ASN A 43 1.48 -29.62 -10.02
CA ASN A 43 0.42 -30.61 -10.00
C ASN A 43 -0.97 -29.96 -9.82
N PHE A 44 -1.05 -28.88 -9.05
CA PHE A 44 -2.28 -28.13 -8.86
C PHE A 44 -2.64 -27.24 -10.06
N ILE A 45 -1.66 -26.59 -10.68
CA ILE A 45 -1.84 -25.80 -11.92
C ILE A 45 -2.25 -26.71 -13.09
N GLY A 46 -1.66 -27.91 -13.22
CA GLY A 46 -2.06 -28.91 -14.22
C GLY A 46 -3.48 -29.46 -14.00
N ALA A 47 -3.91 -29.58 -12.74
CA ALA A 47 -5.29 -29.92 -12.42
C ALA A 47 -6.26 -28.74 -12.68
N ALA A 48 -5.83 -27.50 -12.44
CA ALA A 48 -6.63 -26.30 -12.67
C ALA A 48 -6.83 -25.98 -14.17
N THR A 49 -5.84 -26.23 -15.03
CA THR A 49 -5.99 -26.09 -16.50
C THR A 49 -6.92 -27.15 -17.09
N SER A 50 -7.10 -28.28 -16.42
CA SER A 50 -8.12 -29.27 -16.78
C SER A 50 -9.52 -28.84 -16.30
N ASN A 51 -9.59 -28.05 -15.22
CA ASN A 51 -10.83 -27.57 -14.60
C ASN A 51 -11.34 -26.20 -15.13
N VAL A 52 -10.56 -25.46 -15.91
CA VAL A 52 -11.08 -24.25 -16.61
C VAL A 52 -12.07 -24.61 -17.72
N ASN A 53 -11.99 -25.82 -18.29
CA ASN A 53 -13.06 -26.39 -19.12
C ASN A 53 -14.29 -26.80 -18.29
N SER A 54 -14.11 -26.98 -16.98
CA SER A 54 -15.18 -27.29 -16.01
C SER A 54 -15.86 -26.02 -15.47
N ALA A 55 -15.18 -24.88 -15.44
CA ALA A 55 -15.74 -23.60 -15.02
C ALA A 55 -16.70 -23.01 -16.08
N SER A 56 -16.38 -23.17 -17.37
CA SER A 56 -17.31 -22.82 -18.46
C SER A 56 -18.54 -23.74 -18.50
N SER A 57 -18.40 -25.00 -18.08
CA SER A 57 -19.52 -25.93 -17.95
C SER A 57 -20.29 -25.80 -16.63
N ALA A 58 -19.70 -25.25 -15.56
CA ALA A 58 -20.40 -24.87 -14.32
C ALA A 58 -21.33 -23.68 -14.55
N ALA A 59 -20.90 -22.68 -15.33
CA ALA A 59 -21.76 -21.59 -15.78
C ALA A 59 -22.88 -22.10 -16.72
N ALA A 60 -22.61 -23.11 -17.55
CA ALA A 60 -23.62 -23.73 -18.42
C ALA A 60 -24.59 -24.68 -17.69
N SER A 61 -24.20 -25.29 -16.57
CA SER A 61 -25.06 -26.20 -15.78
C SER A 61 -25.88 -25.50 -14.70
N ALA A 62 -25.46 -24.31 -14.25
CA ALA A 62 -26.31 -23.42 -13.46
C ALA A 62 -27.57 -22.96 -14.25
N ALA A 63 -27.53 -23.01 -15.58
CA ALA A 63 -28.67 -22.70 -16.44
C ALA A 63 -29.61 -23.91 -16.69
N SER A 64 -29.25 -25.14 -16.31
CA SER A 64 -30.03 -26.36 -16.65
C SER A 64 -30.41 -27.26 -15.48
N GLY A 65 -30.02 -26.94 -14.23
CA GLY A 65 -30.60 -27.57 -13.04
C GLY A 65 -30.31 -29.07 -12.84
N VAL A 66 -29.25 -29.61 -13.43
CA VAL A 66 -28.86 -31.03 -13.26
C VAL A 66 -27.61 -31.15 -12.37
N PRO A 67 -27.66 -31.86 -11.22
CA PRO A 67 -26.48 -32.05 -10.36
C PRO A 67 -25.52 -33.12 -10.93
N ASN A 68 -24.23 -32.80 -11.06
CA ASN A 68 -23.16 -33.73 -11.47
C ASN A 68 -22.25 -34.05 -10.27
N PRO A 69 -21.94 -35.33 -9.93
CA PRO A 69 -21.36 -35.71 -8.63
C PRO A 69 -19.85 -35.47 -8.47
N ALA A 70 -19.22 -34.68 -9.33
CA ALA A 70 -17.80 -34.30 -9.22
C ALA A 70 -17.50 -33.26 -8.11
N TYR A 71 -18.54 -32.71 -7.47
CA TYR A 71 -18.41 -31.65 -6.44
C TYR A 71 -18.17 -32.17 -5.01
N ALA A 72 -18.06 -33.49 -4.79
CA ALA A 72 -17.88 -34.05 -3.46
C ALA A 72 -16.41 -34.08 -2.96
N ALA A 73 -15.44 -33.68 -3.79
CA ALA A 73 -14.01 -33.72 -3.45
C ALA A 73 -13.25 -32.39 -3.65
N ALA A 74 -13.97 -31.27 -3.79
CA ALA A 74 -13.37 -29.93 -3.83
C ALA A 74 -13.65 -29.24 -2.49
N GLY A 75 -12.65 -29.24 -1.59
CA GLY A 75 -12.70 -28.45 -0.36
C GLY A 75 -13.09 -27.01 -0.68
N LYS A 76 -14.07 -26.48 0.06
CA LYS A 76 -14.66 -25.14 -0.05
C LYS A 76 -13.78 -24.13 -0.79
N VAL A 77 -14.03 -23.95 -2.09
CA VAL A 77 -13.59 -22.75 -2.79
C VAL A 77 -14.41 -21.61 -2.19
N GLN A 78 -13.82 -20.86 -1.26
CA GLN A 78 -14.43 -19.63 -0.78
C GLN A 78 -14.45 -18.68 -1.97
N GLN A 79 -15.64 -18.22 -2.34
CA GLN A 79 -15.84 -17.25 -3.40
C GLN A 79 -15.33 -15.89 -2.89
N LEU A 80 -14.00 -15.72 -2.89
CA LEU A 80 -13.33 -14.49 -2.51
C LEU A 80 -13.77 -13.40 -3.49
N THR A 81 -14.61 -12.50 -3.01
CA THR A 81 -15.11 -11.36 -3.78
C THR A 81 -14.32 -10.13 -3.35
N VAL A 82 -13.76 -9.42 -4.32
CA VAL A 82 -13.07 -8.15 -4.04
C VAL A 82 -14.12 -7.09 -3.73
N THR A 83 -14.05 -6.51 -2.53
CA THR A 83 -14.96 -5.43 -2.11
C THR A 83 -14.37 -4.07 -2.46
N ASP A 84 -15.04 -3.28 -3.29
CA ASP A 84 -14.64 -1.90 -3.54
C ASP A 84 -14.97 -1.02 -2.33
N LEU A 85 -13.98 -0.29 -1.82
CA LEU A 85 -14.12 0.58 -0.65
C LEU A 85 -14.48 2.00 -1.06
N THR A 86 -15.47 2.56 -0.38
CA THR A 86 -15.90 3.95 -0.46
C THR A 86 -15.98 4.56 0.92
N LYS A 87 -16.01 5.89 1.00
CA LYS A 87 -16.18 6.59 2.29
C LYS A 87 -17.45 6.18 3.06
N GLU A 88 -18.48 5.70 2.36
CA GLU A 88 -19.75 5.26 2.97
C GLU A 88 -19.69 3.83 3.50
N ASN A 89 -18.95 2.94 2.82
CA ASN A 89 -19.01 1.52 3.11
C ASN A 89 -17.86 1.00 3.98
N TYR A 90 -16.70 1.68 4.01
CA TYR A 90 -15.49 1.06 4.58
C TYR A 90 -15.65 0.69 6.06
N LEU A 91 -16.37 1.51 6.84
CA LEU A 91 -16.66 1.24 8.25
C LEU A 91 -17.69 0.12 8.46
N GLN A 92 -18.53 -0.13 7.45
CA GLN A 92 -19.52 -1.20 7.49
C GLN A 92 -18.90 -2.53 7.07
N VAL A 93 -18.03 -2.50 6.06
CA VAL A 93 -17.31 -3.66 5.51
C VAL A 93 -16.24 -4.14 6.49
N MET A 94 -15.43 -3.21 7.00
CA MET A 94 -14.33 -3.49 7.93
C MET A 94 -14.67 -2.87 9.28
N LYS A 95 -15.48 -3.59 10.05
CA LYS A 95 -15.87 -3.16 11.40
C LYS A 95 -15.03 -3.90 12.44
N PRO A 96 -14.12 -3.21 13.15
CA PRO A 96 -13.44 -3.78 14.30
C PRO A 96 -14.47 -4.15 15.38
N GLY A 97 -14.32 -5.33 16.00
CA GLY A 97 -15.18 -5.71 17.12
C GLY A 97 -16.65 -5.95 16.75
N ALA A 98 -16.96 -6.43 15.55
CA ALA A 98 -18.34 -6.73 15.17
C ALA A 98 -18.87 -7.89 16.02
N ALA A 99 -19.93 -7.66 16.81
CA ALA A 99 -20.54 -8.67 17.69
C ALA A 99 -21.05 -9.92 16.96
N THR A 100 -21.20 -9.84 15.63
CA THR A 100 -21.62 -10.93 14.74
C THR A 100 -20.45 -11.71 14.14
N ALA A 101 -19.21 -11.27 14.36
CA ALA A 101 -18.03 -11.93 13.81
C ALA A 101 -17.58 -13.08 14.72
N SER A 102 -17.10 -14.16 14.11
CA SER A 102 -16.52 -15.28 14.85
C SER A 102 -15.32 -14.79 15.67
N PRO A 103 -15.13 -15.26 16.92
CA PRO A 103 -13.96 -14.90 17.71
C PRO A 103 -12.67 -15.23 16.95
N GLY A 104 -11.76 -14.27 16.88
CA GLY A 104 -10.52 -14.40 16.12
C GLY A 104 -10.00 -13.07 15.57
N ILE A 105 -8.99 -13.17 14.72
CA ILE A 105 -8.42 -12.04 13.97
C ILE A 105 -8.86 -12.22 12.52
N GLU A 106 -9.51 -11.20 11.98
CA GLU A 106 -9.92 -11.15 10.59
C GLU A 106 -8.88 -10.37 9.79
N ASP A 107 -8.21 -11.05 8.86
CA ASP A 107 -7.21 -10.44 8.00
C ASP A 107 -7.87 -9.87 6.74
N TRP A 108 -7.56 -8.61 6.44
CA TRP A 108 -7.97 -7.90 5.23
C TRP A 108 -6.76 -7.47 4.42
N MET A 109 -6.83 -7.67 3.11
CA MET A 109 -5.87 -7.19 2.14
C MET A 109 -6.55 -6.19 1.22
N VAL A 110 -6.21 -4.91 1.38
CA VAL A 110 -6.75 -3.81 0.59
C VAL A 110 -5.73 -3.41 -0.47
N TYR A 111 -6.02 -3.64 -1.74
CA TYR A 111 -5.22 -3.12 -2.83
C TYR A 111 -5.60 -1.66 -3.13
N THR A 112 -4.62 -0.77 -3.05
CA THR A 112 -4.79 0.66 -3.34
C THR A 112 -4.30 0.97 -4.74
N THR A 113 -5.20 1.42 -5.61
CA THR A 113 -4.91 1.88 -6.98
C THR A 113 -5.11 3.38 -7.11
N GLY A 114 -4.45 4.00 -8.09
CA GLY A 114 -4.48 5.43 -8.33
C GLY A 114 -4.66 5.81 -9.80
N GLY A 115 -5.11 4.88 -10.63
CA GLY A 115 -5.39 5.09 -12.05
C GLY A 115 -4.27 5.85 -12.78
N ASN A 116 -4.65 6.81 -13.63
CA ASN A 116 -3.69 7.57 -14.43
C ASN A 116 -3.21 8.84 -13.71
N ARG A 117 -4.07 9.52 -12.96
CA ARG A 117 -3.77 10.79 -12.29
C ARG A 117 -3.04 10.58 -10.98
N THR A 118 -3.64 9.86 -10.04
CA THR A 118 -3.08 9.70 -8.69
C THR A 118 -1.78 8.89 -8.71
N CYS A 119 -1.64 7.98 -9.68
CA CYS A 119 -0.47 7.13 -9.84
C CYS A 119 0.40 7.47 -11.06
N PHE A 120 0.23 8.65 -11.67
CA PHE A 120 1.01 9.13 -12.83
C PHE A 120 1.12 8.10 -13.98
N GLY A 121 0.07 7.30 -14.20
CA GLY A 121 0.01 6.27 -15.24
C GLY A 121 0.84 5.01 -14.98
N MET A 122 1.43 4.83 -13.79
CA MET A 122 2.30 3.68 -13.51
C MET A 122 1.62 2.57 -12.69
N CYS A 123 0.31 2.66 -12.46
CA CYS A 123 -0.43 1.62 -11.73
C CYS A 123 -0.92 0.48 -12.62
N ASN A 124 -0.94 0.64 -13.94
CA ASN A 124 -1.51 -0.34 -14.88
C ASN A 124 -0.99 -1.76 -14.65
N ARG A 125 0.32 -1.92 -14.44
CA ARG A 125 0.89 -3.25 -14.17
C ARG A 125 0.37 -3.84 -12.86
N ALA A 126 0.34 -3.06 -11.79
CA ALA A 126 -0.17 -3.53 -10.50
C ALA A 126 -1.67 -3.87 -10.59
N ASP A 127 -2.45 -3.11 -11.36
CA ASP A 127 -3.88 -3.36 -11.58
C ASP A 127 -4.12 -4.67 -12.34
N GLU A 128 -3.35 -4.94 -13.40
CA GLU A 128 -3.44 -6.19 -14.16
C GLU A 128 -3.02 -7.41 -13.32
N GLU A 129 -1.93 -7.29 -12.57
CA GLU A 129 -1.41 -8.37 -11.73
C GLU A 129 -2.33 -8.63 -10.52
N TRP A 130 -2.98 -7.61 -9.98
CA TRP A 130 -4.02 -7.78 -8.96
C TRP A 130 -5.20 -8.61 -9.49
N ILE A 131 -5.71 -8.32 -10.69
CA ILE A 131 -6.79 -9.09 -11.31
C ILE A 131 -6.39 -10.57 -11.48
N LYS A 132 -5.13 -10.83 -11.84
CA LYS A 132 -4.58 -12.20 -11.93
C LYS A 132 -4.39 -12.85 -10.55
N ALA A 133 -4.07 -12.07 -9.52
CA ALA A 133 -3.85 -12.57 -8.16
C ALA A 133 -5.14 -12.99 -7.46
N VAL A 134 -6.26 -12.28 -7.67
CA VAL A 134 -7.56 -12.58 -7.05
C VAL A 134 -7.97 -14.06 -7.16
N PRO A 135 -7.98 -14.71 -8.35
CA PRO A 135 -8.30 -16.13 -8.44
C PRO A 135 -7.26 -17.02 -7.76
N LEU A 136 -5.98 -16.64 -7.77
CA LEU A 136 -4.93 -17.39 -7.05
C LEU A 136 -5.15 -17.33 -5.53
N LEU A 137 -5.53 -16.16 -5.01
CA LEU A 137 -5.86 -15.96 -3.61
C LEU A 137 -7.13 -16.71 -3.20
N SER A 138 -8.12 -16.83 -4.09
CA SER A 138 -9.34 -17.63 -3.82
C SER A 138 -9.05 -19.12 -3.62
N ALA A 139 -7.93 -19.63 -4.14
CA ALA A 139 -7.49 -21.00 -3.96
C ALA A 139 -6.67 -21.20 -2.67
N VAL A 140 -6.29 -20.13 -1.97
CA VAL A 140 -5.52 -20.21 -0.72
C VAL A 140 -6.49 -20.42 0.46
N PRO A 141 -6.36 -21.52 1.24
CA PRO A 141 -7.31 -21.84 2.31
C PRO A 141 -7.38 -20.82 3.46
N SER A 142 -6.32 -20.04 3.65
CA SER A 142 -6.21 -19.00 4.69
C SER A 142 -6.05 -17.60 4.08
N ALA A 143 -6.66 -17.37 2.92
CA ALA A 143 -6.60 -16.08 2.25
C ALA A 143 -7.30 -15.00 3.09
N PRO A 144 -6.73 -13.78 3.15
CA PRO A 144 -7.42 -12.64 3.73
C PRO A 144 -8.64 -12.24 2.89
N GLN A 145 -9.56 -11.50 3.49
CA GLN A 145 -10.62 -10.81 2.75
C GLN A 145 -10.00 -9.79 1.80
N LEU A 146 -10.50 -9.71 0.57
CA LEU A 146 -9.93 -8.83 -0.44
C LEU A 146 -10.79 -7.58 -0.59
N ALA A 147 -10.13 -6.42 -0.60
CA ALA A 147 -10.76 -5.17 -0.91
C ALA A 147 -9.91 -4.36 -1.90
N ARG A 148 -10.55 -3.41 -2.57
CA ARG A 148 -9.89 -2.47 -3.47
C ARG A 148 -10.27 -1.06 -3.10
N LEU A 149 -9.27 -0.19 -2.98
CA LEU A 149 -9.43 1.24 -2.77
C LEU A 149 -8.96 1.98 -4.02
N ASP A 150 -9.89 2.67 -4.69
CA ASP A 150 -9.61 3.45 -5.89
C ASP A 150 -9.43 4.93 -5.53
N CYS A 151 -8.19 5.40 -5.51
CA CYS A 151 -7.86 6.78 -5.13
C CYS A 151 -8.22 7.83 -6.18
N GLU A 152 -8.66 7.45 -7.38
CA GLU A 152 -9.26 8.41 -8.32
C GLU A 152 -10.75 8.62 -8.02
N LYS A 153 -11.45 7.57 -7.60
CA LYS A 153 -12.88 7.65 -7.23
C LYS A 153 -13.09 8.15 -5.81
N GLU A 154 -12.22 7.75 -4.89
CA GLU A 154 -12.30 8.03 -3.46
C GLU A 154 -11.04 8.77 -2.96
N PRO A 155 -10.68 9.93 -3.54
CA PRO A 155 -9.46 10.63 -3.19
C PRO A 155 -9.43 11.04 -1.71
N GLN A 156 -10.58 11.43 -1.16
CA GLN A 156 -10.73 11.75 0.26
C GLN A 156 -10.36 10.58 1.17
N LEU A 157 -10.75 9.36 0.81
CA LEU A 157 -10.51 8.18 1.65
C LEU A 157 -9.03 7.79 1.61
N CYS A 158 -8.42 7.82 0.42
CA CYS A 158 -6.98 7.59 0.29
C CYS A 158 -6.15 8.62 1.07
N ASN A 159 -6.50 9.90 0.97
CA ASN A 159 -5.80 10.95 1.72
C ASN A 159 -6.07 10.87 3.23
N ALA A 160 -7.26 10.43 3.65
CA ALA A 160 -7.59 10.19 5.05
C ALA A 160 -6.75 9.06 5.66
N TRP A 161 -6.41 8.05 4.86
CA TRP A 161 -5.59 6.91 5.28
C TRP A 161 -4.10 7.08 5.00
N GLY A 162 -3.70 8.17 4.35
CA GLY A 162 -2.33 8.33 3.84
C GLY A 162 -1.92 7.22 2.86
N ALA A 163 -2.90 6.62 2.18
CA ALA A 163 -2.70 5.49 1.28
C ALA A 163 -2.14 5.97 -0.07
N GLY A 164 -0.88 5.63 -0.36
CA GLY A 164 -0.26 5.90 -1.66
C GLY A 164 -0.46 4.74 -2.64
N ALA A 165 -0.74 5.04 -3.91
CA ALA A 165 -0.87 4.04 -4.96
C ALA A 165 0.44 3.87 -5.77
N PRO A 166 0.83 2.65 -6.20
CA PRO A 166 0.20 1.36 -5.88
C PRO A 166 0.73 0.80 -4.55
N SER A 167 -0.15 0.35 -3.67
CA SER A 167 0.23 -0.31 -2.41
C SER A 167 -0.80 -1.36 -1.99
N VAL A 168 -0.38 -2.25 -1.10
CA VAL A 168 -1.26 -3.14 -0.36
C VAL A 168 -1.32 -2.64 1.08
N ILE A 169 -2.52 -2.48 1.61
CA ILE A 169 -2.75 -2.23 3.03
C ILE A 169 -3.22 -3.55 3.64
N TYR A 170 -2.41 -4.11 4.53
CA TYR A 170 -2.76 -5.32 5.27
C TYR A 170 -3.29 -4.93 6.64
N ILE A 171 -4.52 -5.32 6.94
CA ILE A 171 -5.25 -4.92 8.15
C ILE A 171 -5.60 -6.18 8.92
N GLN A 172 -5.29 -6.22 10.21
CA GLN A 172 -5.80 -7.25 11.11
C GLN A 172 -6.85 -6.63 12.01
N LEU A 173 -8.08 -7.07 11.84
CA LEU A 173 -9.22 -6.64 12.62
C LEU A 173 -9.45 -7.66 13.74
N PRO A 174 -9.10 -7.34 14.99
CA PRO A 174 -9.46 -8.19 16.10
C PRO A 174 -10.98 -8.14 16.31
N GLN A 175 -11.58 -9.32 16.38
CA GLN A 175 -12.97 -9.50 16.78
C GLN A 175 -13.05 -9.63 18.31
N PRO A 176 -14.20 -9.30 18.92
CA PRO A 176 -14.27 -9.23 20.38
C PRO A 176 -13.97 -10.62 20.97
N LEU A 177 -13.02 -10.66 21.92
CA LEU A 177 -12.72 -11.89 22.66
C LEU A 177 -13.91 -12.23 23.58
N PRO A 178 -14.01 -13.48 24.06
CA PRO A 178 -15.04 -13.88 25.03
C PRO A 178 -15.13 -12.97 26.26
N ASP A 179 -14.03 -12.29 26.61
CA ASP A 179 -13.92 -11.33 27.72
C ASP A 179 -14.37 -9.90 27.36
N GLN A 180 -15.00 -9.70 26.19
CA GLN A 180 -15.49 -8.42 25.63
C GLN A 180 -14.43 -7.34 25.39
N THR A 181 -13.16 -7.63 25.62
CA THR A 181 -12.06 -6.73 25.27
C THR A 181 -11.73 -6.86 23.78
N THR A 182 -11.71 -5.75 23.05
CA THR A 182 -11.22 -5.68 21.66
C THR A 182 -9.78 -5.14 21.66
N PRO A 183 -8.79 -5.94 21.23
CA PRO A 183 -7.44 -5.44 20.96
C PRO A 183 -7.44 -4.28 19.96
N ALA A 184 -6.35 -3.52 19.91
CA ALA A 184 -6.15 -2.51 18.87
C ALA A 184 -6.02 -3.17 17.48
N THR A 185 -6.54 -2.51 16.47
CA THR A 185 -6.41 -2.96 15.06
C THR A 185 -4.98 -2.73 14.59
N THR A 186 -4.40 -3.70 13.87
CA THR A 186 -3.04 -3.54 13.32
C THR A 186 -3.11 -3.29 11.82
N VAL A 187 -2.32 -2.34 11.33
CA VAL A 187 -2.32 -1.95 9.91
C VAL A 187 -0.90 -1.85 9.39
N TYR A 188 -0.66 -2.39 8.21
CA TYR A 188 0.61 -2.34 7.50
C TYR A 188 0.41 -1.74 6.12
N PHE A 189 1.16 -0.68 5.82
CA PHE A 189 1.20 -0.09 4.48
C PHE A 189 2.40 -0.65 3.72
N LEU A 190 2.13 -1.42 2.67
CA LEU A 190 3.13 -2.13 1.87
C LEU A 190 3.17 -1.52 0.47
N PRO A 191 4.11 -0.59 0.18
CA PRO A 191 4.24 -0.03 -1.16
C PRO A 191 4.67 -1.11 -2.15
N LEU A 192 4.09 -1.11 -3.34
CA LEU A 192 4.42 -2.06 -4.40
C LEU A 192 5.43 -1.45 -5.38
N ASN A 193 6.26 -2.31 -5.97
CA ASN A 193 7.12 -1.88 -7.06
C ASN A 193 6.31 -1.70 -8.35
N ARG A 194 6.28 -0.48 -8.88
CA ARG A 194 5.45 -0.07 -10.02
C ARG A 194 5.79 -0.79 -11.32
N THR A 195 7.02 -1.29 -11.48
CA THR A 195 7.49 -1.88 -12.74
C THR A 195 7.64 -3.40 -12.70
N THR A 196 7.85 -3.99 -11.52
CA THR A 196 8.19 -5.42 -11.40
C THR A 196 7.17 -6.25 -10.65
N VAL A 197 6.13 -5.64 -10.06
CA VAL A 197 5.10 -6.39 -9.33
C VAL A 197 4.48 -7.48 -10.20
N SER A 198 4.14 -8.59 -9.58
CA SER A 198 3.54 -9.79 -10.15
C SER A 198 2.39 -10.31 -9.30
N ALA A 199 1.51 -11.14 -9.87
CA ALA A 199 0.42 -11.77 -9.14
C ALA A 199 0.92 -12.59 -7.94
N GLN A 200 2.11 -13.18 -8.06
CA GLN A 200 2.76 -13.97 -7.00
C GLN A 200 3.16 -13.11 -5.80
N ASP A 201 3.51 -11.84 -6.01
CA ASP A 201 3.85 -10.93 -4.91
C ASP A 201 2.63 -10.67 -4.02
N PHE A 202 1.44 -10.57 -4.59
CA PHE A 202 0.20 -10.45 -3.79
C PHE A 202 -0.09 -11.72 -2.99
N VAL A 203 0.12 -12.89 -3.61
CA VAL A 203 -0.06 -14.19 -2.95
C VAL A 203 0.98 -14.40 -1.83
N SER A 204 2.22 -13.98 -2.03
CA SER A 204 3.27 -14.09 -1.01
C SER A 204 3.00 -13.16 0.18
N ILE A 205 2.52 -11.94 -0.07
CA ILE A 205 2.04 -11.04 1.00
C ILE A 205 0.93 -11.74 1.81
N ALA A 206 -0.03 -12.38 1.16
CA ALA A 206 -1.12 -13.06 1.85
C ALA A 206 -0.69 -14.29 2.66
N THR A 207 0.26 -15.08 2.13
CA THR A 207 0.63 -16.39 2.68
C THR A 207 1.85 -16.35 3.59
N GLU A 208 2.95 -15.73 3.14
CA GLU A 208 4.22 -15.71 3.87
C GLU A 208 4.20 -14.72 5.02
N LYS A 209 3.49 -13.59 4.86
CA LYS A 209 3.33 -12.55 5.87
C LYS A 209 4.66 -12.09 6.49
N ALA A 210 5.74 -12.13 5.70
CA ALA A 210 7.11 -11.85 6.15
C ALA A 210 7.23 -10.44 6.75
N PHE A 211 6.44 -9.50 6.23
CA PHE A 211 6.40 -8.11 6.70
C PHE A 211 6.03 -7.95 8.18
N PHE A 212 5.36 -8.92 8.81
CA PHE A 212 5.09 -8.87 10.26
C PHE A 212 6.36 -8.89 11.12
N LYS A 213 7.46 -9.48 10.63
CA LYS A 213 8.74 -9.52 11.34
C LYS A 213 9.64 -8.35 10.96
N GLU A 214 9.50 -7.85 9.73
CA GLU A 214 10.38 -6.83 9.17
C GLU A 214 9.91 -5.40 9.42
N ARG A 215 8.59 -5.21 9.64
CA ARG A 215 7.97 -3.91 9.81
C ARG A 215 7.17 -3.86 11.10
N THR A 216 7.18 -2.70 11.74
CA THR A 216 6.25 -2.43 12.84
C THR A 216 4.89 -2.03 12.28
N PRO A 217 3.77 -2.40 12.96
CA PRO A 217 2.46 -1.91 12.59
C PRO A 217 2.43 -0.38 12.64
N TYR A 218 1.65 0.22 11.75
CA TYR A 218 1.46 1.66 11.70
C TYR A 218 0.52 2.09 12.82
N GLU A 219 0.89 3.10 13.60
CA GLU A 219 0.09 3.63 14.73
C GLU A 219 -0.08 5.16 14.64
N GLY A 220 0.11 5.71 13.44
CA GLY A 220 0.14 7.16 13.22
C GLY A 220 -1.23 7.83 13.10
N PHE A 221 -1.22 9.12 12.79
CA PHE A 221 -2.42 9.96 12.66
C PHE A 221 -3.41 9.47 11.59
N PHE A 222 -2.88 8.88 10.51
CA PHE A 222 -3.62 8.37 9.37
C PHE A 222 -4.15 6.95 9.56
N HIS A 223 -4.05 6.41 10.78
CA HIS A 223 -4.49 5.06 11.05
C HIS A 223 -6.03 4.98 10.88
N PRO A 224 -6.56 4.06 10.06
CA PRO A 224 -7.94 4.10 9.56
C PRO A 224 -9.00 3.93 10.65
N PHE A 225 -8.68 3.24 11.74
CA PHE A 225 -9.62 2.98 12.85
C PHE A 225 -9.16 3.62 14.16
N ASP A 226 -7.95 3.28 14.60
CA ASP A 226 -7.40 3.75 15.88
C ASP A 226 -6.68 5.10 15.87
N GLY A 227 -6.53 5.74 14.70
CA GLY A 227 -5.85 7.03 14.57
C GLY A 227 -6.63 8.17 15.21
N ILE A 228 -5.93 9.25 15.59
CA ILE A 228 -6.58 10.45 16.18
C ILE A 228 -7.63 11.02 15.22
N LEU A 229 -7.37 11.02 13.90
CA LEU A 229 -8.33 11.46 12.91
C LEU A 229 -9.58 10.58 12.86
N ALA A 230 -9.41 9.26 12.93
CA ALA A 230 -10.51 8.32 12.89
C ALA A 230 -11.38 8.45 14.16
N LYS A 231 -10.74 8.48 15.34
CA LYS A 231 -11.43 8.63 16.64
C LYS A 231 -12.18 9.95 16.78
N THR A 232 -11.70 11.02 16.17
CA THR A 232 -12.36 12.35 16.19
C THR A 232 -13.37 12.55 15.06
N GLY A 233 -13.53 11.58 14.15
CA GLY A 233 -14.38 11.72 12.97
C GLY A 233 -13.86 12.74 11.93
N LEU A 234 -12.62 13.21 12.09
CA LEU A 234 -12.00 14.21 11.22
C LEU A 234 -11.24 13.60 10.04
N ALA A 235 -11.11 12.27 9.96
CA ALA A 235 -10.38 11.60 8.89
C ALA A 235 -10.85 11.99 7.49
N ILE A 236 -12.15 11.85 7.20
CA ILE A 236 -12.70 12.16 5.86
C ILE A 236 -12.64 13.67 5.55
N PRO A 237 -13.04 14.59 6.46
CA PRO A 237 -12.84 16.03 6.26
C PRO A 237 -11.37 16.39 5.99
N PHE A 238 -10.44 15.82 6.75
CA PHE A 238 -9.01 16.05 6.57
C PHE A 238 -8.53 15.54 5.21
N GLY A 239 -8.99 14.35 4.79
CA GLY A 239 -8.70 13.79 3.46
C GLY A 239 -9.11 14.73 2.32
N TRP A 240 -10.28 15.38 2.42
CA TRP A 240 -10.70 16.41 1.45
C TRP A 240 -9.78 17.62 1.43
N VAL A 241 -9.34 18.08 2.60
CA VAL A 241 -8.41 19.22 2.70
C VAL A 241 -7.08 18.87 2.03
N VAL A 242 -6.48 17.72 2.38
CA VAL A 242 -5.22 17.28 1.79
C VAL A 242 -5.35 17.08 0.28
N TYR A 243 -6.45 16.45 -0.17
CA TYR A 243 -6.72 16.31 -1.59
C TYR A 243 -6.80 17.67 -2.30
N GLY A 244 -7.54 18.63 -1.74
CA GLY A 244 -7.66 19.98 -2.27
C GLY A 244 -6.30 20.69 -2.42
N PHE A 245 -5.40 20.53 -1.46
CA PHE A 245 -4.02 21.04 -1.57
C PHE A 245 -3.18 20.26 -2.60
N SER A 246 -3.39 18.95 -2.75
CA SER A 246 -2.64 18.11 -3.70
C SER A 246 -2.95 18.40 -5.16
N VAL A 247 -4.19 18.78 -5.48
CA VAL A 247 -4.60 19.16 -6.84
C VAL A 247 -4.42 20.66 -7.12
N MET A 248 -4.07 21.44 -6.10
CA MET A 248 -3.86 22.88 -6.25
C MET A 248 -2.56 23.13 -7.01
N PRO A 249 -2.60 23.80 -8.17
CA PRO A 249 -1.39 24.16 -8.88
C PRO A 249 -0.51 25.10 -8.05
N SER A 250 0.82 25.01 -8.18
CA SER A 250 1.76 25.87 -7.44
C SER A 250 1.49 27.37 -7.63
N TRP A 251 0.98 27.77 -8.81
CA TRP A 251 0.60 29.16 -9.09
C TRP A 251 -0.56 29.65 -8.21
N ALA A 252 -1.52 28.78 -7.88
CA ALA A 252 -2.69 29.15 -7.11
C ALA A 252 -2.32 29.47 -5.65
N LEU A 253 -1.37 28.74 -5.06
CA LEU A 253 -0.82 29.06 -3.74
C LEU A 253 -0.09 30.41 -3.74
N MET A 254 0.72 30.69 -4.78
CA MET A 254 1.42 31.98 -4.90
C MET A 254 0.45 33.16 -5.02
N ILE A 255 -0.63 32.99 -5.78
CA ILE A 255 -1.70 33.98 -5.88
C ILE A 255 -2.41 34.14 -4.53
N GLY A 256 -2.73 33.03 -3.85
CA GLY A 256 -3.38 33.02 -2.54
C GLY A 256 -2.59 33.80 -1.49
N ILE A 257 -1.28 33.54 -1.38
CA ILE A 257 -0.38 34.26 -0.47
C ILE A 257 -0.30 35.74 -0.84
N SER A 258 -0.24 36.07 -2.14
CA SER A 258 -0.20 37.45 -2.62
C SER A 258 -1.44 38.24 -2.21
N PHE A 259 -2.64 37.65 -2.35
CA PHE A 259 -3.89 38.29 -1.91
C PHE A 259 -4.01 38.35 -0.38
N PHE A 260 -3.60 37.30 0.33
CA PHE A 260 -3.63 37.28 1.80
C PHE A 260 -2.71 38.35 2.40
N SER A 261 -1.49 38.47 1.88
CA SER A 261 -0.52 39.51 2.27
C SER A 261 -1.06 40.91 1.99
N ARG A 262 -1.62 41.15 0.80
CA ARG A 262 -2.25 42.43 0.45
C ARG A 262 -3.46 42.75 1.34
N THR A 263 -4.24 41.75 1.77
CA THR A 263 -5.41 41.94 2.65
C THR A 263 -5.01 42.30 4.09
N PHE A 264 -3.90 41.77 4.59
CA PHE A 264 -3.38 42.13 5.92
C PHE A 264 -2.65 43.47 5.91
N MET A 265 -1.92 43.78 4.82
CA MET A 265 -1.25 45.08 4.65
C MET A 265 -2.24 46.22 4.38
N SER A 266 -3.34 45.98 3.64
CA SER A 266 -4.38 47.00 3.42
C SER A 266 -5.16 47.34 4.69
N LYS A 267 -5.28 46.40 5.64
CA LYS A 267 -5.89 46.64 6.95
C LYS A 267 -4.95 47.32 7.96
N ARG A 268 -3.63 47.18 7.81
CA ARG A 268 -2.63 47.92 8.61
C ARG A 268 -2.36 49.32 8.06
N MET A 269 -2.59 49.55 6.76
CA MET A 269 -2.74 50.88 6.18
C MET A 269 -4.22 51.32 6.29
N GLY A 270 -4.71 51.51 7.53
CA GLY A 270 -5.89 52.36 7.75
C GLY A 270 -5.64 53.75 7.13
N PRO A 271 -6.70 54.55 6.83
CA PRO A 271 -6.54 55.80 6.12
C PRO A 271 -5.50 56.65 6.84
N GLN A 272 -4.30 56.72 6.27
CA GLN A 272 -3.34 57.70 6.69
C GLN A 272 -4.05 59.02 6.44
N GLY A 273 -4.26 59.74 7.54
CA GLY A 273 -5.10 60.91 7.60
C GLY A 273 -4.92 61.81 6.40
N GLY A 274 -6.01 62.43 5.99
CA GLY A 274 -5.99 63.48 5.00
C GLY A 274 -4.89 64.52 5.25
N ALA A 275 -4.58 65.22 4.18
CA ALA A 275 -3.75 66.42 4.14
C ALA A 275 -2.25 66.22 4.37
N ALA A 276 -1.55 65.97 3.26
CA ALA A 276 -0.51 66.92 2.87
C ALA A 276 -0.87 67.44 1.48
N ALA A 277 -1.81 68.40 1.44
CA ALA A 277 -1.93 69.29 0.29
C ALA A 277 -0.55 69.92 0.08
N ARG A 278 0.13 69.54 -1.01
CA ARG A 278 1.31 70.28 -1.47
C ARG A 278 0.84 71.71 -1.76
N PRO A 279 1.43 72.75 -1.15
CA PRO A 279 1.11 74.10 -1.56
C PRO A 279 1.48 74.23 -3.04
N ALA A 280 0.50 74.64 -3.84
CA ALA A 280 0.71 75.00 -5.24
C ALA A 280 1.76 76.11 -5.31
N ALA A 281 2.78 75.93 -6.15
CA ALA A 281 3.73 76.99 -6.46
C ALA A 281 2.97 78.13 -7.18
N PRO A 282 3.13 79.40 -6.76
CA PRO A 282 2.50 80.51 -7.46
C PRO A 282 3.11 80.65 -8.86
N ALA A 283 2.25 80.59 -9.88
CA ALA A 283 2.58 80.97 -11.24
C ALA A 283 2.88 82.47 -11.28
N GLY A 284 4.17 82.82 -11.33
CA GLY A 284 4.62 84.17 -11.61
C GLY A 284 4.26 84.55 -13.05
N ARG A 285 3.36 85.50 -13.20
CA ARG A 285 2.96 86.14 -14.46
C ARG A 285 3.11 87.65 -14.27
N THR A 286 4.04 88.26 -15.00
CA THR A 286 4.25 89.71 -15.31
C THR A 286 5.74 89.89 -15.65
N GLN A 287 6.20 90.57 -16.71
CA GLN A 287 5.63 91.40 -17.76
C GLN A 287 6.45 91.14 -19.03
#